data_AF-A6KL15-F1
#
_entry.id   AF-A6KL15-F1
#
_cell.length_a   1.000
_cell.length_b   1.000
_cell.length_c   1.000
_cell.angle_alpha   90.00
_cell.angle_beta   90.00
_cell.angle_gamma   90.00
#
_symmetry.space_group_name_H-M   'P 1'
#
loop_
_entity.id
_entity.type
_entity.pdbx_description
1 polymer ?
#
loop_
_entity_poly.entity_id
_entity_poly.type
_entity_poly.pdbx_seq_one_letter_code
_entity_poly.pdbx_strand_id
1 'polypeptide(L)'
;MLNYACILVLLGATTTETDGTSGDGRLHWEPQCQQPVPKGTPITVVPLPLLTGPWISTGCEVRPGPEFLTRSYTFYSNHLFRAYQFYYRDPSCQQPTHSLLIKGKVHLRQASWVTPGATEADYHLHKVGIVFHSHHALLDIARRLNQTQAGQDCTGRLPPGQAWLPGTLYELLSSQVPGDCMVALGFSMHELSLLCLQRHIQQQPGLAPHLVEELFLGDVHTDWAERQHYRPTGYQSPLQSVVHHTRPCPACSLLAHSNEHRPPVLPSRPTLPLRLGGHWVSVGCEARPAVLFLTRHFSFDDRKRSWEGRYHHFSDPACRRPTFTVFAAGHYSGGTPSPRVHGGTELTFVVTRAHVTPMDRGTTDILNFSKPSSCGGPGIWSVDPAD
;
A
#
# COMPACT_ATOMS: atom_id res chain seq x y z
N MET A 1 3.72 24.21 21.72
CA MET A 1 3.88 22.88 22.35
C MET A 1 2.90 21.95 21.68
N LEU A 2 3.33 20.83 21.08
CA LEU A 2 2.42 19.88 20.46
C LEU A 2 2.06 18.78 21.47
N ASN A 3 0.77 18.62 21.74
CA ASN A 3 0.26 17.49 22.54
C ASN A 3 0.16 16.26 21.62
N TYR A 4 1.20 15.42 21.59
CA TYR A 4 1.12 14.11 20.96
C TYR A 4 0.25 13.18 21.80
N ALA A 5 -1.05 13.12 21.49
CA ALA A 5 -1.95 12.14 22.04
C ALA A 5 -1.77 10.80 21.31
N CYS A 6 -1.21 9.79 21.99
CA CYS A 6 -1.21 8.41 21.49
C CYS A 6 -2.63 7.83 21.54
N ILE A 7 -3.42 8.08 20.49
CA ILE A 7 -4.77 7.52 20.35
C ILE A 7 -4.67 6.07 19.90
N LEU A 8 -4.58 5.15 20.86
CA LEU A 8 -4.68 3.71 20.60
C LEU A 8 -6.16 3.36 20.33
N VAL A 9 -6.57 3.40 19.07
CA VAL A 9 -7.96 3.12 18.66
C VAL A 9 -8.27 1.62 18.82
N LEU A 10 -9.00 1.29 19.88
CA LEU A 10 -9.60 -0.03 20.10
C LEU A 10 -11.11 0.07 19.89
N LEU A 11 -11.62 -0.55 18.82
CA LEU A 11 -13.05 -0.68 18.52
C LEU A 11 -13.57 -2.04 18.96
N GLY A 12 -14.87 -2.16 19.26
CA GLY A 12 -15.50 -3.40 19.70
C GLY A 12 -17.01 -3.45 19.47
N ALA A 13 -17.63 -4.55 19.89
CA ALA A 13 -19.03 -4.95 19.64
C ALA A 13 -19.32 -5.36 18.16
N THR A 14 -20.25 -6.25 17.82
CA THR A 14 -21.18 -7.11 18.61
C THR A 14 -21.44 -8.44 17.87
N THR A 15 -22.16 -9.40 18.47
CA THR A 15 -22.30 -10.81 18.02
C THR A 15 -23.59 -11.15 17.25
N THR A 16 -23.50 -12.09 16.29
CA THR A 16 -24.56 -13.02 15.82
C THR A 16 -23.92 -14.15 14.99
N GLU A 17 -24.63 -15.27 14.70
CA GLU A 17 -24.04 -16.58 14.33
C GLU A 17 -24.56 -17.22 13.00
N THR A 18 -24.10 -18.47 12.72
CA THR A 18 -24.41 -19.42 11.61
C THR A 18 -23.69 -19.15 10.28
N ASP A 19 -22.90 -20.05 9.66
CA ASP A 19 -23.06 -21.47 9.18
C ASP A 19 -23.92 -21.58 7.90
N GLY A 20 -23.55 -22.27 6.79
CA GLY A 20 -22.39 -23.10 6.38
C GLY A 20 -22.56 -23.54 4.89
N THR A 21 -21.86 -24.45 4.20
CA THR A 21 -20.63 -25.28 4.37
C THR A 21 -20.30 -25.97 3.00
N SER A 22 -19.08 -26.50 2.76
CA SER A 22 -18.63 -27.30 1.56
C SER A 22 -18.26 -26.49 0.30
N GLY A 23 -17.39 -26.91 -0.64
CA GLY A 23 -16.45 -28.05 -0.68
C GLY A 23 -16.02 -28.43 -2.13
N ASP A 24 -14.79 -28.97 -2.30
CA ASP A 24 -14.17 -29.42 -3.57
C ASP A 24 -13.85 -28.31 -4.62
N GLY A 25 -12.83 -28.37 -5.50
CA GLY A 25 -11.75 -29.34 -5.66
C GLY A 25 -10.93 -29.13 -6.95
N ARG A 26 -9.99 -28.18 -6.99
CA ARG A 26 -9.08 -27.99 -8.14
C ARG A 26 -7.64 -27.68 -7.74
N LEU A 27 -6.71 -28.14 -8.59
CA LEU A 27 -5.26 -28.11 -8.40
C LEU A 27 -4.75 -26.73 -7.99
N HIS A 28 -4.14 -26.66 -6.81
CA HIS A 28 -3.71 -25.40 -6.21
C HIS A 28 -2.37 -24.96 -6.81
N TRP A 29 -2.37 -24.00 -7.73
CA TRP A 29 -1.16 -23.25 -8.07
C TRP A 29 -0.87 -22.23 -6.96
N GLU A 30 -0.41 -22.76 -5.83
CA GLU A 30 -0.01 -21.99 -4.67
C GLU A 30 1.32 -21.26 -4.98
N PRO A 31 1.34 -19.92 -5.09
CA PRO A 31 2.61 -19.22 -5.07
C PRO A 31 3.17 -19.43 -3.66
N GLN A 32 4.17 -20.32 -3.53
CA GLN A 32 4.81 -20.62 -2.25
C GLN A 32 5.06 -19.31 -1.51
N CYS A 33 4.43 -19.15 -0.34
CA CYS A 33 4.59 -17.95 0.47
C CYS A 33 6.08 -17.71 0.64
N GLN A 34 6.56 -16.54 0.19
CA GLN A 34 7.96 -16.19 0.33
C GLN A 34 8.33 -16.40 1.80
N GLN A 35 9.27 -17.31 2.06
CA GLN A 35 9.65 -17.61 3.44
C GLN A 35 10.06 -16.29 4.10
N PRO A 36 9.53 -16.00 5.31
CA PRO A 36 9.77 -14.71 5.96
C PRO A 36 11.26 -14.43 5.97
N VAL A 37 11.64 -13.25 5.47
CA VAL A 37 13.03 -12.89 5.18
C VAL A 37 13.91 -13.29 6.36
N PRO A 38 14.84 -14.26 6.19
CA PRO A 38 15.56 -14.84 7.33
C PRO A 38 16.27 -13.77 8.14
N LYS A 39 16.24 -13.89 9.48
CA LYS A 39 16.99 -13.04 10.41
C LYS A 39 18.46 -12.96 9.93
N GLY A 40 18.83 -11.86 9.28
CA GLY A 40 20.17 -11.66 8.71
C GLY A 40 20.27 -11.42 7.20
N THR A 41 19.19 -11.47 6.41
CA THR A 41 19.27 -11.02 5.01
C THR A 41 19.51 -9.51 4.94
N PRO A 42 20.59 -9.02 4.31
CA PRO A 42 21.02 -7.63 4.44
C PRO A 42 20.23 -6.68 3.54
N ILE A 43 19.05 -6.26 3.97
CA ILE A 43 18.33 -5.12 3.36
C ILE A 43 19.19 -3.86 3.50
N THR A 44 19.47 -3.20 2.38
CA THR A 44 20.26 -1.96 2.29
C THR A 44 19.39 -0.85 1.73
N VAL A 45 19.19 0.21 2.51
CA VAL A 45 18.52 1.45 2.06
C VAL A 45 19.55 2.34 1.37
N VAL A 46 19.19 2.90 0.21
CA VAL A 46 20.08 3.77 -0.58
C VAL A 46 19.67 5.24 -0.39
N PRO A 47 20.50 6.09 0.25
CA PRO A 47 20.27 7.53 0.31
C PRO A 47 20.37 8.18 -1.08
N LEU A 48 19.49 9.14 -1.39
CA LEU A 48 19.45 9.86 -2.68
C LEU A 48 19.53 8.92 -3.91
N PRO A 49 18.56 8.02 -4.10
CA PRO A 49 18.65 6.92 -5.06
C PRO A 49 18.67 7.36 -6.53
N LEU A 50 19.50 6.69 -7.34
CA LEU A 50 19.44 6.80 -8.79
C LEU A 50 18.19 6.05 -9.32
N LEU A 51 17.10 6.78 -9.56
CA LEU A 51 15.82 6.21 -10.01
C LEU A 51 15.82 5.72 -11.48
N THR A 52 16.85 6.05 -12.26
CA THR A 52 16.86 5.89 -13.73
C THR A 52 16.53 4.47 -14.18
N GLY A 53 15.45 4.31 -14.95
CA GLY A 53 14.99 3.04 -15.47
C GLY A 53 13.50 2.79 -15.25
N PRO A 54 13.00 1.61 -15.68
CA PRO A 54 11.61 1.19 -15.49
C PRO A 54 11.39 0.44 -14.17
N TRP A 55 10.28 0.74 -13.51
CA TRP A 55 9.83 0.19 -12.23
C TRP A 55 8.36 -0.22 -12.33
N ILE A 56 8.01 -1.42 -11.88
CA ILE A 56 6.68 -2.00 -12.08
C ILE A 56 6.14 -2.71 -10.84
N SER A 57 4.82 -2.80 -10.69
CA SER A 57 4.20 -3.70 -9.70
C SER A 57 4.55 -5.17 -10.01
N THR A 58 4.60 -6.02 -8.98
CA THR A 58 4.78 -7.48 -9.13
C THR A 58 3.47 -8.28 -9.09
N GLY A 59 2.34 -7.60 -8.87
CA GLY A 59 0.99 -8.15 -8.83
C GLY A 59 -0.07 -7.05 -8.75
N CYS A 60 -1.33 -7.43 -8.48
CA CYS A 60 -2.42 -6.49 -8.24
C CYS A 60 -2.22 -5.80 -6.89
N GLU A 61 -2.28 -4.47 -6.86
CA GLU A 61 -2.16 -3.66 -5.66
C GLU A 61 -3.54 -3.22 -5.15
N VAL A 62 -3.70 -3.12 -3.83
CA VAL A 62 -4.91 -2.59 -3.17
C VAL A 62 -4.55 -1.27 -2.50
N ARG A 63 -5.18 -0.17 -2.91
CA ARG A 63 -4.91 1.18 -2.40
C ARG A 63 -6.01 1.70 -1.44
N PRO A 64 -5.66 2.58 -0.49
CA PRO A 64 -6.62 3.24 0.39
C PRO A 64 -7.67 4.05 -0.37
N GLY A 65 -8.94 3.94 0.02
CA GLY A 65 -10.08 4.56 -0.66
C GLY A 65 -10.65 3.66 -1.77
N PRO A 66 -11.00 2.40 -1.41
CA PRO A 66 -10.87 1.16 -2.18
C PRO A 66 -10.60 1.29 -3.68
N GLU A 67 -9.32 1.13 -4.05
CA GLU A 67 -8.84 1.08 -5.42
C GLU A 67 -8.04 -0.21 -5.67
N PHE A 68 -8.24 -0.84 -6.83
CA PHE A 68 -7.39 -1.93 -7.33
C PHE A 68 -6.60 -1.42 -8.52
N LEU A 69 -5.28 -1.60 -8.52
CA LEU A 69 -4.42 -1.06 -9.57
C LEU A 69 -3.14 -1.86 -9.83
N THR A 70 -2.48 -1.50 -10.93
CA THR A 70 -1.08 -1.85 -11.22
C THR A 70 -0.38 -0.64 -11.81
N ARG A 71 0.93 -0.51 -11.59
CA ARG A 71 1.74 0.67 -11.89
C ARG A 71 2.95 0.31 -12.75
N SER A 72 3.29 1.16 -13.71
CA SER A 72 4.48 1.01 -14.58
C SER A 72 5.13 2.37 -14.85
N TYR A 73 6.23 2.66 -14.15
CA TYR A 73 6.87 3.97 -14.03
C TYR A 73 8.24 3.91 -14.72
N THR A 74 8.66 4.99 -15.36
CA THR A 74 9.95 5.11 -16.04
C THR A 74 10.56 6.47 -15.71
N PHE A 75 11.68 6.47 -15.00
CA PHE A 75 12.45 7.70 -14.72
C PHE A 75 13.62 7.79 -15.70
N TYR A 76 13.84 8.99 -16.24
CA TYR A 76 14.90 9.28 -17.20
C TYR A 76 16.04 10.05 -16.52
N SER A 77 17.24 9.96 -17.06
CA SER A 77 18.45 10.59 -16.50
C SER A 77 18.40 12.11 -16.42
N ASN A 78 17.46 12.76 -17.13
CA ASN A 78 17.21 14.20 -17.13
C ASN A 78 16.07 14.62 -16.19
N HIS A 79 15.83 13.88 -15.11
CA HIS A 79 14.78 14.09 -14.10
C HIS A 79 13.33 13.97 -14.61
N LEU A 80 13.11 13.77 -15.91
CA LEU A 80 11.77 13.50 -16.44
C LEU A 80 11.28 12.12 -15.99
N PHE A 81 9.96 11.95 -15.92
CA PHE A 81 9.34 10.64 -15.77
C PHE A 81 8.12 10.48 -16.68
N ARG A 82 7.83 9.23 -17.03
CA ARG A 82 6.54 8.77 -17.52
C ARG A 82 6.02 7.72 -16.54
N ALA A 83 4.77 7.82 -16.13
CA ALA A 83 4.12 6.81 -15.31
C ALA A 83 2.80 6.37 -15.93
N TYR A 84 2.48 5.09 -15.74
CA TYR A 84 1.19 4.50 -16.01
C TYR A 84 0.59 3.98 -14.71
N GLN A 85 -0.68 4.33 -14.47
CA GLN A 85 -1.52 3.72 -13.45
C GLN A 85 -2.71 3.07 -14.14
N PHE A 86 -2.89 1.76 -13.98
CA PHE A 86 -3.98 0.99 -14.55
C PHE A 86 -4.94 0.63 -13.43
N TYR A 87 -6.20 1.05 -13.49
CA TYR A 87 -7.21 0.84 -12.43
C TYR A 87 -8.24 -0.22 -12.83
N TYR A 88 -8.61 -1.10 -11.89
CA TYR A 88 -9.48 -2.25 -12.13
C TYR A 88 -10.71 -2.25 -11.21
N ARG A 89 -11.74 -3.00 -11.61
CA ARG A 89 -12.96 -3.21 -10.82
C ARG A 89 -12.77 -4.22 -9.68
N ASP A 90 -11.81 -5.13 -9.84
CA ASP A 90 -11.68 -6.35 -9.06
C ASP A 90 -10.30 -6.51 -8.40
N PRO A 91 -10.20 -7.21 -7.26
CA PRO A 91 -8.94 -7.43 -6.52
C PRO A 91 -7.97 -8.39 -7.21
N SER A 92 -8.30 -8.96 -8.37
CA SER A 92 -7.39 -9.76 -9.19
C SER A 92 -6.81 -9.00 -10.39
N CYS A 93 -7.18 -7.73 -10.59
CA CYS A 93 -6.78 -6.90 -11.73
C CYS A 93 -7.07 -7.58 -13.08
N GLN A 94 -8.30 -8.09 -13.25
CA GLN A 94 -8.77 -8.73 -14.49
C GLN A 94 -9.69 -7.83 -15.34
N GLN A 95 -10.41 -6.90 -14.71
CA GLN A 95 -11.41 -6.03 -15.34
C GLN A 95 -10.94 -4.56 -15.32
N PRO A 96 -10.12 -4.13 -16.29
CA PRO A 96 -9.63 -2.76 -16.36
C PRO A 96 -10.78 -1.77 -16.56
N THR A 97 -10.74 -0.66 -15.84
CA THR A 97 -11.73 0.42 -15.89
C THR A 97 -11.20 1.59 -16.69
N HIS A 98 -10.04 2.11 -16.29
CA HIS A 98 -9.33 3.20 -16.95
C HIS A 98 -7.82 3.10 -16.73
N SER A 99 -7.06 3.73 -17.63
CA SER A 99 -5.62 3.99 -17.49
C SER A 99 -5.38 5.48 -17.29
N LEU A 100 -4.37 5.83 -16.51
CA LEU A 100 -3.76 7.16 -16.53
C LEU A 100 -2.38 7.09 -17.21
N LEU A 101 -2.12 8.02 -18.13
CA LEU A 101 -0.80 8.37 -18.62
C LEU A 101 -0.36 9.66 -17.92
N ILE A 102 0.74 9.59 -17.18
CA ILE A 102 1.34 10.72 -16.47
C ILE A 102 2.70 11.01 -17.08
N LYS A 103 3.01 12.29 -17.32
CA LYS A 103 4.36 12.77 -17.68
C LYS A 103 4.71 14.00 -16.84
N GLY A 104 5.93 14.03 -16.31
CA GLY A 104 6.38 15.09 -15.41
C GLY A 104 7.89 15.12 -15.24
N LYS A 105 8.34 15.79 -14.17
CA LYS A 105 9.72 15.83 -13.66
C LYS A 105 9.74 15.57 -12.15
N VAL A 106 10.80 14.97 -11.62
CA VAL A 106 10.99 14.72 -10.18
C VAL A 106 12.43 15.01 -9.75
N HIS A 107 12.59 15.78 -8.68
CA HIS A 107 13.90 16.17 -8.13
C HIS A 107 13.99 15.70 -6.68
N LEU A 108 14.94 14.81 -6.41
CA LEU A 108 15.27 14.40 -5.04
C LEU A 108 15.87 15.59 -4.27
N ARG A 109 15.54 15.69 -2.98
CA ARG A 109 15.92 16.82 -2.12
C ARG A 109 16.83 16.39 -0.97
N GLN A 110 16.26 15.95 0.13
CA GLN A 110 16.96 15.54 1.36
C GLN A 110 16.44 14.19 1.85
N ALA A 111 17.15 13.57 2.81
CA ALA A 111 16.55 12.50 3.60
C ALA A 111 15.36 13.06 4.41
N SER A 112 14.26 12.30 4.55
CA SER A 112 13.12 12.76 5.35
C SER A 112 13.43 12.70 6.84
N TRP A 113 13.06 13.77 7.54
CA TRP A 113 13.12 13.85 9.00
C TRP A 113 11.92 13.14 9.67
N VAL A 114 10.81 12.94 8.94
CA VAL A 114 9.60 12.26 9.43
C VAL A 114 9.69 10.75 9.23
N THR A 115 10.26 10.32 8.10
CA THR A 115 10.34 8.90 7.71
C THR A 115 11.80 8.50 7.50
N PRO A 116 12.50 7.96 8.53
CA PRO A 116 13.95 7.69 8.46
C PRO A 116 14.32 6.75 7.30
N GLY A 117 15.29 7.17 6.48
CA GLY A 117 15.70 6.42 5.28
C GLY A 117 14.85 6.67 4.02
N ALA A 118 13.77 7.44 4.13
CA ALA A 118 13.12 8.04 2.96
C ALA A 118 13.97 9.19 2.40
N THR A 119 13.78 9.48 1.12
CA THR A 119 14.22 10.70 0.44
C THR A 119 12.98 11.51 0.06
N GLU A 120 12.94 12.78 0.46
CA GLU A 120 11.90 13.73 0.05
C GLU A 120 12.21 14.29 -1.35
N ALA A 121 11.18 14.64 -2.11
CA ALA A 121 11.34 15.09 -3.50
C ALA A 121 10.26 16.09 -3.94
N ASP A 122 10.61 16.94 -4.90
CA ASP A 122 9.67 17.82 -5.59
C ASP A 122 9.35 17.25 -6.97
N TYR A 123 8.09 16.89 -7.21
CA TYR A 123 7.58 16.53 -8.52
C TYR A 123 6.81 17.69 -9.15
N HIS A 124 6.76 17.77 -10.49
CA HIS A 124 5.84 18.63 -11.23
C HIS A 124 5.28 17.84 -12.40
N LEU A 125 4.02 18.07 -12.76
CA LEU A 125 3.34 17.39 -13.87
C LEU A 125 3.32 18.29 -15.11
N HIS A 126 3.55 17.68 -16.27
CA HIS A 126 3.56 18.36 -17.57
C HIS A 126 2.37 17.97 -18.44
N LYS A 127 1.94 16.70 -18.33
CA LYS A 127 0.74 16.18 -19.00
C LYS A 127 0.18 15.01 -18.20
N VAL A 128 -1.14 15.00 -18.02
CA VAL A 128 -1.91 13.86 -17.51
C VAL A 128 -3.05 13.60 -18.47
N GLY A 129 -3.27 12.34 -18.84
CA GLY A 129 -4.41 11.94 -19.64
C GLY A 129 -4.98 10.59 -19.22
N ILE A 130 -6.26 10.38 -19.52
CA ILE A 130 -7.06 9.23 -19.11
C ILE A 130 -7.63 8.48 -20.32
N VAL A 131 -7.60 7.14 -20.28
CA VAL A 131 -8.18 6.25 -21.29
C VAL A 131 -9.18 5.32 -20.60
N PHE A 132 -10.36 5.10 -21.18
CA PHE A 132 -11.40 4.22 -20.63
C PHE A 132 -11.47 2.91 -21.38
N HIS A 133 -11.63 1.80 -20.65
CA HIS A 133 -11.67 0.45 -21.23
C HIS A 133 -13.09 -0.11 -21.33
N SER A 134 -14.09 0.59 -20.81
CA SER A 134 -15.50 0.28 -21.01
C SER A 134 -16.38 1.52 -20.88
N HIS A 135 -17.54 1.51 -21.55
CA HIS A 135 -18.60 2.51 -21.35
C HIS A 135 -19.10 2.55 -19.89
N HIS A 136 -19.02 1.44 -19.15
CA HIS A 136 -19.43 1.37 -17.75
C HIS A 136 -18.50 2.20 -16.84
N ALA A 137 -17.18 2.03 -16.97
CA ALA A 137 -16.19 2.79 -16.21
C ALA A 137 -16.23 4.31 -16.50
N LEU A 138 -16.45 4.64 -17.78
CA LEU A 138 -16.69 5.99 -18.27
C LEU A 138 -17.91 6.62 -17.59
N LEU A 139 -19.06 5.91 -17.57
CA LEU A 139 -20.28 6.38 -16.92
C LEU A 139 -20.15 6.47 -15.39
N ASP A 140 -19.36 5.59 -14.75
CA ASP A 140 -19.07 5.65 -13.31
C ASP A 140 -18.27 6.91 -12.96
N ILE A 141 -17.27 7.27 -13.75
CA ILE A 141 -16.46 8.49 -13.54
C ILE A 141 -17.25 9.76 -13.90
N ALA A 142 -17.99 9.77 -15.01
CA ALA A 142 -18.86 10.89 -15.37
C ALA A 142 -19.94 11.18 -14.30
N ARG A 143 -20.51 10.13 -13.68
CA ARG A 143 -21.44 10.30 -12.55
C ARG A 143 -20.78 10.92 -11.32
N ARG A 144 -19.52 10.59 -11.01
CA ARG A 144 -18.76 11.20 -9.89
C ARG A 144 -18.44 12.67 -10.16
N LEU A 145 -18.04 13.02 -11.38
CA LEU A 145 -17.77 14.41 -11.77
C LEU A 145 -19.00 15.30 -11.55
N ASN A 146 -20.18 14.87 -12.00
CA ASN A 146 -21.43 15.63 -11.83
C ASN A 146 -21.83 15.87 -10.35
N GLN A 147 -21.31 15.09 -9.40
CA GLN A 147 -21.63 15.17 -7.97
C GLN A 147 -20.82 16.22 -7.18
N THR A 148 -19.80 16.83 -7.77
CA THR A 148 -18.91 17.78 -7.07
C THR A 148 -18.77 19.09 -7.84
N GLN A 149 -18.59 20.23 -7.15
CA GLN A 149 -18.42 21.53 -7.82
C GLN A 149 -17.19 21.54 -8.76
N ALA A 150 -16.05 21.03 -8.29
CA ALA A 150 -14.85 20.90 -9.11
C ALA A 150 -15.05 19.96 -10.31
N GLY A 151 -15.89 18.93 -10.17
CA GLY A 151 -16.26 18.04 -11.26
C GLY A 151 -17.20 18.69 -12.27
N GLN A 152 -18.12 19.55 -11.84
CA GLN A 152 -18.97 20.35 -12.74
C GLN A 152 -18.10 21.30 -13.59
N ASP A 153 -17.19 22.04 -12.98
CA ASP A 153 -16.22 22.91 -13.69
C ASP A 153 -15.37 22.13 -14.72
N CYS A 154 -15.11 20.85 -14.45
CA CYS A 154 -14.41 19.94 -15.36
C CYS A 154 -15.31 19.31 -16.45
N THR A 155 -16.59 19.08 -16.20
CA THR A 155 -17.53 18.57 -17.21
C THR A 155 -17.78 19.56 -18.35
N GLY A 156 -17.50 20.85 -18.13
CA GLY A 156 -17.48 21.87 -19.19
C GLY A 156 -16.16 21.96 -19.99
N ARG A 157 -15.10 21.27 -19.56
CA ARG A 157 -13.77 21.24 -20.23
C ARG A 157 -13.50 19.93 -20.95
N LEU A 158 -14.00 18.83 -20.40
CA LEU A 158 -14.03 17.52 -21.03
C LEU A 158 -15.27 17.43 -21.96
N PRO A 159 -15.37 16.43 -22.86
CA PRO A 159 -16.57 16.27 -23.68
C PRO A 159 -17.83 16.06 -22.81
N PRO A 160 -19.05 16.34 -23.33
CA PRO A 160 -20.27 15.87 -22.69
C PRO A 160 -20.23 14.35 -22.52
N GLY A 161 -20.75 13.80 -21.41
CA GLY A 161 -20.59 12.38 -21.07
C GLY A 161 -21.02 11.37 -22.15
N GLN A 162 -21.96 11.74 -23.04
CA GLN A 162 -22.37 10.89 -24.17
C GLN A 162 -21.35 10.84 -25.34
N ALA A 163 -20.37 11.76 -25.38
CA ALA A 163 -19.37 11.89 -26.44
C ALA A 163 -17.99 11.31 -26.06
N TRP A 164 -17.85 10.69 -24.88
CA TRP A 164 -16.64 9.97 -24.50
C TRP A 164 -16.67 8.59 -25.18
N LEU A 165 -15.53 8.14 -25.68
CA LEU A 165 -15.38 6.88 -26.40
C LEU A 165 -14.31 6.01 -25.71
N PRO A 166 -14.57 4.72 -25.43
CA PRO A 166 -13.54 3.81 -24.95
C PRO A 166 -12.34 3.75 -25.89
N GLY A 167 -11.14 3.62 -25.33
CA GLY A 167 -9.87 3.65 -26.05
C GLY A 167 -9.34 5.05 -26.41
N THR A 168 -10.15 6.11 -26.38
CA THR A 168 -9.68 7.48 -26.60
C THR A 168 -8.94 8.02 -25.38
N LEU A 169 -7.86 8.80 -25.61
CA LEU A 169 -7.09 9.50 -24.60
C LEU A 169 -7.63 10.93 -24.42
N TYR A 170 -8.13 11.25 -23.22
CA TYR A 170 -8.57 12.59 -22.84
C TYR A 170 -7.54 13.28 -21.95
N GLU A 171 -7.23 14.55 -22.20
CA GLU A 171 -6.27 15.30 -21.38
C GLU A 171 -6.94 15.86 -20.12
N LEU A 172 -6.35 15.61 -18.95
CA LEU A 172 -6.78 16.11 -17.63
C LEU A 172 -5.93 17.26 -17.12
N LEU A 173 -4.68 17.33 -17.60
CA LEU A 173 -3.72 18.40 -17.41
C LEU A 173 -2.82 18.45 -18.64
N SER A 174 -2.59 19.63 -19.18
CA SER A 174 -1.75 19.84 -20.36
C SER A 174 -1.32 21.29 -20.48
N SER A 175 -0.17 21.58 -21.09
CA SER A 175 0.20 22.96 -21.45
C SER A 175 -0.65 23.55 -22.57
N GLN A 176 -1.45 22.72 -23.27
CA GLN A 176 -2.32 23.12 -24.37
C GLN A 176 -3.80 23.30 -23.94
N VAL A 177 -4.19 22.83 -22.75
CA VAL A 177 -5.57 22.84 -22.28
C VAL A 177 -5.66 23.68 -20.99
N PRO A 178 -6.40 24.81 -20.98
CA PRO A 178 -6.49 25.67 -19.80
C PRO A 178 -7.42 25.05 -18.73
N GLY A 179 -6.82 24.35 -17.78
CA GLY A 179 -7.49 23.83 -16.59
C GLY A 179 -6.77 22.63 -15.98
N ASP A 180 -7.15 22.29 -14.76
CA ASP A 180 -6.75 21.07 -14.05
C ASP A 180 -8.02 20.31 -13.66
N CYS A 181 -8.09 19.04 -14.07
CA CYS A 181 -9.17 18.11 -13.72
C CYS A 181 -8.71 16.87 -12.95
N MET A 182 -7.49 16.89 -12.42
CA MET A 182 -6.96 15.87 -11.51
C MET A 182 -7.70 15.88 -10.17
N VAL A 183 -7.96 17.09 -9.63
CA VAL A 183 -8.67 17.30 -8.35
C VAL A 183 -10.07 16.67 -8.39
N ALA A 184 -10.83 16.94 -9.46
CA ALA A 184 -12.18 16.42 -9.66
C ALA A 184 -12.26 14.89 -9.78
N LEU A 185 -11.13 14.24 -10.08
CA LEU A 185 -11.00 12.78 -10.18
C LEU A 185 -10.30 12.15 -8.97
N GLY A 186 -10.03 12.91 -7.90
CA GLY A 186 -9.34 12.42 -6.71
C GLY A 186 -7.90 11.95 -6.97
N PHE A 187 -7.29 12.42 -8.06
CA PHE A 187 -5.99 11.99 -8.53
C PHE A 187 -4.90 13.01 -8.13
N SER A 188 -3.85 12.53 -7.46
CA SER A 188 -2.62 13.29 -7.22
C SER A 188 -1.41 12.36 -7.38
N MET A 189 -0.22 12.94 -7.52
CA MET A 189 1.05 12.21 -7.60
C MET A 189 1.92 12.45 -6.36
N HIS A 190 1.31 12.78 -5.21
CA HIS A 190 2.03 13.02 -3.94
C HIS A 190 2.85 11.81 -3.46
N GLU A 191 2.57 10.60 -3.94
CA GLU A 191 3.46 9.45 -3.77
C GLU A 191 4.91 9.70 -4.23
N LEU A 192 5.12 10.63 -5.18
CA LEU A 192 6.45 11.04 -5.66
C LEU A 192 7.12 12.10 -4.79
N SER A 193 6.50 12.57 -3.69
CA SER A 193 7.16 13.50 -2.75
C SER A 193 7.95 12.79 -1.65
N LEU A 194 7.82 11.46 -1.53
CA LEU A 194 8.50 10.64 -0.54
C LEU A 194 8.85 9.28 -1.17
N LEU A 195 10.14 8.97 -1.30
CA LEU A 195 10.62 7.75 -1.95
C LEU A 195 11.60 6.99 -1.03
N CYS A 196 11.69 5.67 -1.17
CA CYS A 196 12.79 4.89 -0.60
C CYS A 196 13.21 3.80 -1.57
N LEU A 197 14.51 3.69 -1.86
CA LEU A 197 15.08 2.58 -2.60
C LEU A 197 15.70 1.59 -1.61
N GLN A 198 15.18 0.37 -1.60
CA GLN A 198 15.76 -0.75 -0.86
C GLN A 198 16.40 -1.74 -1.84
N ARG A 199 17.49 -2.37 -1.39
CA ARG A 199 18.22 -3.41 -2.12
C ARG A 199 18.41 -4.62 -1.22
N HIS A 200 18.10 -5.81 -1.74
CA HIS A 200 18.36 -7.07 -1.04
C HIS A 200 18.71 -8.18 -2.04
N ILE A 201 19.35 -9.24 -1.55
CA ILE A 201 19.64 -10.42 -2.35
C ILE A 201 18.54 -11.46 -2.10
N GLN A 202 17.81 -11.85 -3.15
CA GLN A 202 16.90 -12.98 -3.07
C GLN A 202 17.72 -14.28 -3.17
N GLN A 203 17.52 -15.15 -2.17
CA GLN A 203 18.05 -16.51 -2.13
C GLN A 203 16.92 -17.48 -2.51
N GLN A 204 17.17 -18.43 -3.40
CA GLN A 204 16.21 -19.46 -3.79
C GLN A 204 16.89 -20.82 -3.97
N PRO A 205 16.32 -21.93 -3.45
CA PRO A 205 16.88 -23.27 -3.64
C PRO A 205 17.03 -23.60 -5.14
N GLY A 206 18.22 -24.02 -5.55
CA GLY A 206 18.51 -24.40 -6.94
C GLY A 206 18.70 -23.24 -7.93
N LEU A 207 18.66 -21.98 -7.47
CA LEU A 207 18.90 -20.79 -8.31
C LEU A 207 20.07 -19.96 -7.78
N ALA A 208 20.73 -19.24 -8.67
CA ALA A 208 21.79 -18.31 -8.29
C ALA A 208 21.19 -17.13 -7.48
N PRO A 209 21.87 -16.64 -6.43
CA PRO A 209 21.42 -15.46 -5.69
C PRO A 209 21.35 -14.24 -6.61
N HIS A 210 20.24 -13.49 -6.58
CA HIS A 210 20.07 -12.32 -7.44
C HIS A 210 19.65 -11.06 -6.67
N LEU A 211 20.11 -9.91 -7.16
CA LEU A 211 19.73 -8.60 -6.63
C LEU A 211 18.27 -8.31 -6.99
N VAL A 212 17.51 -7.91 -5.97
CA VAL A 212 16.19 -7.29 -6.10
C VAL A 212 16.29 -5.83 -5.61
N GLU A 213 15.71 -4.93 -6.38
CA GLU A 213 15.61 -3.50 -6.07
C GLU A 213 14.14 -3.11 -5.94
N GLU A 214 13.80 -2.49 -4.81
CA GLU A 214 12.44 -2.09 -4.46
C GLU A 214 12.35 -0.58 -4.29
N LEU A 215 11.57 0.09 -5.14
CA LEU A 215 11.25 1.51 -5.05
C LEU A 215 9.88 1.68 -4.37
N PHE A 216 9.93 2.04 -3.10
CA PHE A 216 8.77 2.48 -2.33
C PHE A 216 8.44 3.93 -2.68
N LEU A 217 7.16 4.20 -2.88
CA LEU A 217 6.60 5.54 -3.09
C LEU A 217 5.63 5.84 -1.95
N GLY A 218 5.46 7.13 -1.63
CA GLY A 218 4.67 7.61 -0.50
C GLY A 218 3.24 7.07 -0.46
N ASP A 219 2.70 6.88 0.74
CA ASP A 219 1.31 6.51 0.95
C ASP A 219 0.32 7.60 0.49
N VAL A 220 -0.93 7.18 0.25
CA VAL A 220 -2.01 8.05 -0.26
C VAL A 220 -3.18 8.04 0.71
N HIS A 221 -3.85 9.18 0.84
CA HIS A 221 -4.95 9.31 1.79
C HIS A 221 -6.19 8.49 1.38
N THR A 222 -6.86 7.93 2.39
CA THR A 222 -8.07 7.09 2.23
C THR A 222 -9.27 7.90 1.75
N ASP A 223 -9.46 9.11 2.30
CA ASP A 223 -10.41 10.08 1.76
C ASP A 223 -9.80 10.74 0.53
N TRP A 224 -10.57 10.75 -0.57
CA TRP A 224 -10.18 11.32 -1.85
C TRP A 224 -10.05 12.85 -1.82
N ALA A 225 -10.81 13.57 -0.99
CA ALA A 225 -10.76 15.03 -0.91
C ALA A 225 -9.41 15.54 -0.39
N GLU A 226 -8.84 14.84 0.58
CA GLU A 226 -7.55 15.19 1.20
C GLU A 226 -6.33 14.84 0.35
N ARG A 227 -6.48 14.02 -0.70
CA ARG A 227 -5.35 13.54 -1.54
C ARG A 227 -4.54 14.66 -2.21
N GLN A 228 -5.09 15.87 -2.34
CA GLN A 228 -4.38 17.02 -2.89
C GLN A 228 -3.52 17.78 -1.86
N HIS A 229 -3.76 17.57 -0.56
CA HIS A 229 -3.08 18.27 0.53
C HIS A 229 -2.30 17.33 1.46
N TYR A 230 -2.58 16.03 1.40
CA TYR A 230 -1.90 15.00 2.16
C TYR A 230 -0.40 14.89 1.82
N ARG A 231 0.46 15.09 2.83
CA ARG A 231 1.88 14.74 2.79
C ARG A 231 2.06 13.29 3.22
N PRO A 232 2.69 12.41 2.40
CA PRO A 232 2.98 11.04 2.78
C PRO A 232 3.81 10.92 4.07
N THR A 233 3.51 9.87 4.84
CA THR A 233 4.19 9.51 6.10
C THR A 233 4.44 7.99 6.25
N GLY A 234 4.08 7.22 5.24
CA GLY A 234 4.44 5.82 5.04
C GLY A 234 4.65 5.54 3.55
N TYR A 235 4.51 4.28 3.14
CA TYR A 235 4.63 3.87 1.73
C TYR A 235 3.42 3.06 1.24
N GLN A 236 3.19 3.10 -0.06
CA GLN A 236 2.45 2.07 -0.78
C GLN A 236 3.30 0.79 -0.92
N SER A 237 2.74 -0.26 -1.53
CA SER A 237 3.52 -1.41 -2.01
C SER A 237 4.68 -0.94 -2.91
N PRO A 238 5.85 -1.61 -2.88
CA PRO A 238 6.98 -1.23 -3.71
C PRO A 238 6.74 -1.56 -5.18
N LEU A 239 7.31 -0.73 -6.06
CA LEU A 239 7.60 -1.10 -7.44
C LEU A 239 8.96 -1.82 -7.46
N GLN A 240 9.13 -2.83 -8.32
CA GLN A 240 10.44 -3.48 -8.51
C GLN A 240 11.05 -3.11 -9.86
N SER A 241 12.38 -3.05 -9.91
CA SER A 241 13.16 -2.78 -11.12
C SER A 241 12.95 -3.87 -12.17
N VAL A 242 12.63 -3.52 -13.42
CA VAL A 242 12.43 -4.56 -14.47
C VAL A 242 13.71 -5.37 -14.72
N VAL A 243 14.88 -4.82 -14.40
CA VAL A 243 16.16 -5.55 -14.41
C VAL A 243 16.29 -6.41 -13.15
N HIS A 244 16.06 -5.81 -11.99
CA HIS A 244 16.30 -6.37 -10.65
C HIS A 244 14.99 -6.58 -9.87
N HIS A 245 14.18 -7.53 -10.31
CA HIS A 245 12.94 -7.96 -9.65
C HIS A 245 13.03 -9.40 -9.14
N THR A 246 12.18 -9.69 -8.16
CA THR A 246 11.86 -11.00 -7.61
C THR A 246 11.47 -11.98 -8.73
N ARG A 247 12.03 -13.19 -8.74
CA ARG A 247 11.70 -14.21 -9.76
C ARG A 247 11.07 -15.45 -9.11
N PRO A 248 10.16 -16.18 -9.80
CA PRO A 248 9.46 -15.77 -11.01
C PRO A 248 8.42 -14.68 -10.73
N CYS A 249 8.20 -13.76 -11.69
CA CYS A 249 7.17 -12.72 -11.61
C CYS A 249 6.21 -12.81 -12.81
N PRO A 250 5.07 -13.51 -12.69
CA PRO A 250 4.11 -13.67 -13.81
C PRO A 250 3.48 -12.36 -14.31
N ALA A 251 3.37 -11.33 -13.46
CA ALA A 251 2.85 -10.02 -13.86
C ALA A 251 3.89 -9.15 -14.59
N CYS A 252 5.18 -9.38 -14.37
CA CYS A 252 6.22 -8.42 -14.76
C CYS A 252 6.37 -8.29 -16.29
N SER A 253 6.24 -9.39 -17.02
CA SER A 253 6.28 -9.36 -18.50
C SER A 253 5.05 -8.66 -19.10
N LEU A 254 3.88 -8.79 -18.49
CA LEU A 254 2.66 -8.09 -18.92
C LEU A 254 2.82 -6.57 -18.69
N LEU A 255 3.23 -6.16 -17.50
CA LEU A 255 3.43 -4.76 -17.11
C LEU A 255 4.53 -4.05 -17.92
N ALA A 256 5.62 -4.75 -18.27
CA ALA A 256 6.71 -4.20 -19.07
C ALA A 256 6.30 -3.84 -20.52
N HIS A 257 5.25 -4.47 -21.06
CA HIS A 257 4.72 -4.22 -22.42
C HIS A 257 3.39 -3.45 -22.42
N SER A 258 2.89 -3.07 -21.25
CA SER A 258 1.61 -2.34 -21.09
C SER A 258 1.73 -0.87 -21.45
N ASN A 259 0.61 -0.28 -21.86
CA ASN A 259 0.50 1.15 -22.16
C ASN A 259 -0.92 1.65 -21.88
N GLU A 260 -1.17 2.95 -22.01
CA GLU A 260 -2.43 3.59 -21.68
C GLU A 260 -3.66 2.96 -22.38
N HIS A 261 -3.51 2.45 -23.60
CA HIS A 261 -4.58 1.76 -24.35
C HIS A 261 -4.57 0.23 -24.18
N ARG A 262 -3.57 -0.33 -23.48
CA ARG A 262 -3.39 -1.77 -23.25
C ARG A 262 -2.95 -2.02 -21.79
N PRO A 263 -3.90 -1.93 -20.83
CA PRO A 263 -3.65 -2.33 -19.44
C PRO A 263 -3.42 -3.85 -19.33
N PRO A 264 -2.59 -4.31 -18.38
CA PRO A 264 -2.32 -5.73 -18.20
C PRO A 264 -3.46 -6.45 -17.48
N VAL A 265 -4.12 -7.39 -18.16
CA VAL A 265 -5.03 -8.34 -17.50
C VAL A 265 -4.18 -9.40 -16.80
N LEU A 266 -4.17 -9.41 -15.47
CA LEU A 266 -3.34 -10.35 -14.71
C LEU A 266 -3.93 -11.78 -14.74
N PRO A 267 -3.10 -12.84 -14.57
CA PRO A 267 -3.59 -14.21 -14.54
C PRO A 267 -4.61 -14.44 -13.42
N SER A 268 -5.77 -14.98 -13.79
CA SER A 268 -6.85 -15.28 -12.86
C SER A 268 -6.39 -16.15 -11.70
N ARG A 269 -6.74 -15.74 -10.48
CA ARG A 269 -6.55 -16.53 -9.27
C ARG A 269 -7.92 -16.99 -8.77
N PRO A 270 -8.09 -18.25 -8.35
CA PRO A 270 -9.36 -18.71 -7.81
C PRO A 270 -9.71 -17.90 -6.55
N THR A 271 -10.95 -17.42 -6.46
CA THR A 271 -11.46 -16.79 -5.24
C THR A 271 -11.68 -17.88 -4.20
N LEU A 272 -10.67 -18.10 -3.36
CA LEU A 272 -10.76 -19.01 -2.22
C LEU A 272 -11.66 -18.39 -1.12
N PRO A 273 -12.42 -19.20 -0.38
CA PRO A 273 -13.12 -18.72 0.81
C PRO A 273 -12.10 -18.22 1.84
N LEU A 274 -12.46 -17.22 2.65
CA LEU A 274 -11.57 -16.72 3.69
C LEU A 274 -11.27 -17.82 4.72
N ARG A 275 -10.00 -18.15 4.87
CA ARG A 275 -9.47 -19.05 5.90
C ARG A 275 -8.36 -18.30 6.61
N LEU A 276 -8.50 -18.11 7.92
CA LEU A 276 -7.51 -17.39 8.72
C LEU A 276 -6.53 -18.33 9.44
N GLY A 277 -6.94 -19.57 9.71
CA GLY A 277 -6.22 -20.54 10.52
C GLY A 277 -4.76 -20.73 10.10
N GLY A 278 -3.86 -20.62 11.07
CA GLY A 278 -2.41 -20.66 10.86
C GLY A 278 -1.73 -19.34 11.20
N HIS A 279 -0.62 -19.04 10.54
CA HIS A 279 0.26 -17.92 10.86
C HIS A 279 0.40 -16.95 9.69
N TRP A 280 0.32 -15.65 10.00
CA TRP A 280 0.51 -14.56 9.03
C TRP A 280 1.64 -13.68 9.50
N VAL A 281 2.62 -13.44 8.64
CA VAL A 281 3.83 -12.67 8.94
C VAL A 281 4.03 -11.55 7.92
N SER A 282 4.57 -10.41 8.36
CA SER A 282 5.07 -9.40 7.43
C SER A 282 6.20 -10.00 6.59
N VAL A 283 6.14 -9.86 5.27
CA VAL A 283 7.18 -10.37 4.35
C VAL A 283 8.51 -9.63 4.54
N GLY A 284 8.45 -8.35 4.94
CA GLY A 284 9.60 -7.51 5.29
C GLY A 284 9.23 -6.46 6.33
N CYS A 285 10.05 -5.41 6.43
CA CYS A 285 9.85 -4.30 7.36
C CYS A 285 8.73 -3.37 6.85
N GLU A 286 7.61 -3.22 7.58
CA GLU A 286 6.50 -2.33 7.20
C GLU A 286 6.76 -0.91 7.70
N ALA A 287 6.93 0.04 6.79
CA ALA A 287 6.86 1.47 7.12
C ALA A 287 5.41 1.89 7.38
N ARG A 288 5.14 2.59 8.48
CA ARG A 288 3.79 2.95 8.93
C ARG A 288 3.74 4.38 9.50
N PRO A 289 2.73 5.19 9.13
CA PRO A 289 2.49 6.50 9.74
C PRO A 289 2.51 6.46 11.27
N ALA A 290 3.13 7.48 11.88
CA ALA A 290 3.31 7.70 13.33
C ALA A 290 4.07 6.64 14.16
N VAL A 291 4.16 5.38 13.72
CA VAL A 291 4.89 4.29 14.43
C VAL A 291 6.16 3.83 13.73
N LEU A 292 6.61 4.60 12.73
CA LEU A 292 7.83 4.41 11.91
C LEU A 292 7.90 3.06 11.20
N PHE A 293 8.41 2.02 11.85
CA PHE A 293 8.69 0.71 11.24
C PHE A 293 8.25 -0.42 12.15
N LEU A 294 7.61 -1.45 11.59
CA LEU A 294 7.21 -2.64 12.35
C LEU A 294 7.23 -3.93 11.54
N THR A 295 7.22 -5.06 12.24
CA THR A 295 6.84 -6.38 11.69
C THR A 295 5.72 -6.99 12.52
N ARG A 296 4.81 -7.69 11.84
CA ARG A 296 3.62 -8.32 12.44
C ARG A 296 3.73 -9.83 12.34
N HIS A 297 3.32 -10.52 13.40
CA HIS A 297 3.03 -11.95 13.41
C HIS A 297 1.67 -12.18 14.04
N PHE A 298 0.72 -12.69 13.25
CA PHE A 298 -0.57 -13.14 13.75
C PHE A 298 -0.64 -14.67 13.77
N SER A 299 -1.42 -15.19 14.70
CA SER A 299 -1.78 -16.60 14.82
C SER A 299 -3.29 -16.71 14.97
N PHE A 300 -3.96 -17.52 14.16
CA PHE A 300 -5.39 -17.73 14.23
C PHE A 300 -5.73 -19.21 14.43
N ASP A 301 -6.70 -19.48 15.30
CA ASP A 301 -7.32 -20.79 15.48
C ASP A 301 -8.78 -20.71 15.01
N ASP A 302 -9.05 -21.25 13.81
CA ASP A 302 -10.38 -21.28 13.20
C ASP A 302 -11.41 -22.07 14.04
N ARG A 303 -10.98 -23.06 14.83
CA ARG A 303 -11.87 -23.90 15.64
C ARG A 303 -12.32 -23.18 16.91
N LYS A 304 -11.44 -22.38 17.51
CA LYS A 304 -11.73 -21.57 18.71
C LYS A 304 -12.21 -20.15 18.38
N ARG A 305 -12.20 -19.78 17.08
CA ARG A 305 -12.33 -18.39 16.58
C ARG A 305 -11.51 -17.40 17.40
N SER A 306 -10.27 -17.79 17.73
CA SER A 306 -9.35 -17.00 18.56
C SER A 306 -8.13 -16.57 17.78
N TRP A 307 -7.58 -15.41 18.14
CA TRP A 307 -6.41 -14.82 17.49
C TRP A 307 -5.39 -14.30 18.51
N GLU A 308 -4.12 -14.32 18.12
CA GLU A 308 -3.03 -13.55 18.73
C GLU A 308 -2.36 -12.71 17.66
N GLY A 309 -1.85 -11.52 18.04
CA GLY A 309 -1.07 -10.62 17.20
C GLY A 309 0.12 -10.06 17.98
N ARG A 310 1.32 -10.19 17.42
CA ARG A 310 2.58 -9.62 17.93
C ARG A 310 3.08 -8.60 16.93
N TYR A 311 3.25 -7.36 17.38
CA TYR A 311 3.77 -6.24 16.60
C TYR A 311 5.12 -5.84 17.18
N HIS A 312 6.21 -6.04 16.45
CA HIS A 312 7.55 -5.61 16.86
C HIS A 312 7.82 -4.27 16.17
N HIS A 313 8.11 -3.21 16.94
CA HIS A 313 8.40 -1.88 16.41
C HIS A 313 9.90 -1.61 16.42
N PHE A 314 10.36 -0.82 15.45
CA PHE A 314 11.77 -0.56 15.19
C PHE A 314 12.02 0.92 14.87
N SER A 315 13.23 1.39 15.16
CA SER A 315 13.68 2.76 14.86
C SER A 315 14.30 2.92 13.47
N ASP A 316 14.45 1.83 12.70
CA ASP A 316 15.12 1.82 11.40
C ASP A 316 14.34 1.04 10.31
N PRO A 317 14.45 1.46 9.03
CA PRO A 317 13.73 0.86 7.90
C PRO A 317 14.18 -0.55 7.50
N ALA A 318 15.22 -1.11 8.13
CA ALA A 318 15.63 -2.50 7.95
C ALA A 318 15.23 -3.39 9.14
N CYS A 319 14.43 -2.87 10.09
CA CYS A 319 13.93 -3.56 11.27
C CYS A 319 15.02 -4.29 12.08
N ARG A 320 16.11 -3.59 12.39
CA ARG A 320 17.28 -4.13 13.13
C ARG A 320 17.42 -3.59 14.56
N ARG A 321 16.80 -2.46 14.87
CA ARG A 321 16.88 -1.74 16.14
C ARG A 321 15.48 -1.70 16.79
N PRO A 322 15.08 -2.75 17.54
CA PRO A 322 13.77 -2.80 18.17
C PRO A 322 13.61 -1.69 19.21
N THR A 323 12.38 -1.22 19.40
CA THR A 323 12.01 -0.18 20.37
C THR A 323 11.00 -0.69 21.39
N PHE A 324 9.95 -1.36 20.93
CA PHE A 324 8.98 -2.07 21.77
C PHE A 324 8.21 -3.13 20.99
N THR A 325 7.66 -4.12 21.70
CA THR A 325 6.61 -4.98 21.14
C THR A 325 5.24 -4.60 21.70
N VAL A 326 4.20 -4.90 20.93
CA VAL A 326 2.81 -4.94 21.40
C VAL A 326 2.27 -6.34 21.15
N PHE A 327 1.73 -6.97 22.19
CA PHE A 327 0.95 -8.19 22.08
C PHE A 327 -0.52 -7.85 22.26
N ALA A 328 -1.38 -8.44 21.43
CA ALA A 328 -2.82 -8.46 21.61
C ALA A 328 -3.38 -9.85 21.30
N ALA A 329 -4.42 -10.26 22.00
CA ALA A 329 -5.12 -11.52 21.74
C ALA A 329 -6.59 -11.45 22.15
N GLY A 330 -7.39 -12.34 21.57
CA GLY A 330 -8.78 -12.52 21.92
C GLY A 330 -9.53 -13.36 20.89
N HIS A 331 -10.74 -12.92 20.53
CA HIS A 331 -11.66 -13.65 19.66
C HIS A 331 -12.03 -12.84 18.42
N TYR A 332 -12.48 -13.51 17.36
CA TYR A 332 -12.98 -12.87 16.15
C TYR A 332 -14.33 -13.48 15.72
N SER A 333 -15.11 -12.71 14.97
CA SER A 333 -16.44 -13.09 14.48
C SER A 333 -16.78 -12.32 13.20
N GLY A 334 -17.92 -12.59 12.58
CA GLY A 334 -18.25 -12.10 11.23
C GLY A 334 -17.82 -13.09 10.14
N GLY A 335 -17.41 -12.57 8.99
CA GLY A 335 -17.13 -13.37 7.78
C GLY A 335 -17.99 -13.01 6.57
N THR A 336 -18.78 -11.93 6.64
CA THR A 336 -19.63 -11.46 5.54
C THR A 336 -18.84 -10.66 4.50
N PRO A 337 -19.13 -10.78 3.19
CA PRO A 337 -18.51 -9.94 2.16
C PRO A 337 -18.67 -8.45 2.43
N SER A 338 -17.63 -7.66 2.17
CA SER A 338 -17.67 -6.21 2.38
C SER A 338 -18.52 -5.51 1.31
N PRO A 339 -19.50 -4.66 1.70
CA PRO A 339 -20.22 -3.81 0.75
C PRO A 339 -19.39 -2.61 0.28
N ARG A 340 -18.20 -2.38 0.85
CA ARG A 340 -17.30 -1.25 0.55
C ARG A 340 -16.07 -1.65 -0.25
N VAL A 341 -15.53 -2.85 -0.04
CA VAL A 341 -14.30 -3.34 -0.66
C VAL A 341 -14.57 -4.63 -1.40
N HIS A 342 -14.50 -4.62 -2.74
CA HIS A 342 -14.83 -5.80 -3.54
C HIS A 342 -13.86 -6.96 -3.25
N GLY A 343 -14.39 -8.12 -2.82
CA GLY A 343 -13.59 -9.26 -2.35
C GLY A 343 -12.98 -9.09 -0.96
N GLY A 344 -13.22 -7.97 -0.28
CA GLY A 344 -12.99 -7.83 1.16
C GLY A 344 -14.03 -8.60 1.97
N THR A 345 -13.72 -8.91 3.21
CA THR A 345 -14.61 -9.60 4.16
C THR A 345 -14.59 -8.84 5.49
N GLU A 346 -15.76 -8.53 6.04
CA GLU A 346 -15.90 -7.81 7.31
C GLU A 346 -15.79 -8.79 8.49
N LEU A 347 -14.99 -8.40 9.49
CA LEU A 347 -14.68 -9.21 10.67
C LEU A 347 -14.63 -8.32 11.92
N THR A 348 -15.29 -8.74 12.98
CA THR A 348 -15.26 -8.09 14.30
C THR A 348 -14.24 -8.78 15.19
N PHE A 349 -13.18 -8.05 15.54
CA PHE A 349 -12.13 -8.50 16.45
C PHE A 349 -12.40 -7.98 17.87
N VAL A 350 -12.39 -8.88 18.85
CA VAL A 350 -12.47 -8.57 20.28
C VAL A 350 -11.11 -8.84 20.91
N VAL A 351 -10.50 -7.80 21.50
CA VAL A 351 -9.29 -7.92 22.33
C VAL A 351 -9.71 -8.31 23.75
N THR A 352 -9.17 -9.40 24.29
CA THR A 352 -9.36 -9.80 25.70
C THR A 352 -8.08 -9.70 26.53
N ARG A 353 -6.91 -9.68 25.88
CA ARG A 353 -5.61 -9.46 26.50
C ARG A 353 -4.76 -8.55 25.61
N ALA A 354 -4.06 -7.58 26.20
CA ALA A 354 -3.02 -6.82 25.53
C ALA A 354 -1.89 -6.47 26.51
N HIS A 355 -0.66 -6.37 26.02
CA HIS A 355 0.47 -5.81 26.76
C HIS A 355 1.49 -5.18 25.82
N VAL A 356 2.37 -4.35 26.38
CA VAL A 356 3.50 -3.70 25.70
C VAL A 356 4.76 -4.17 26.41
N THR A 357 5.85 -4.38 25.65
CA THR A 357 7.17 -4.70 26.21
C THR A 357 8.21 -3.75 25.62
N PRO A 358 8.76 -2.78 26.37
CA PRO A 358 9.77 -1.87 25.85
C PRO A 358 11.14 -2.56 25.77
N MET A 359 11.81 -2.36 24.64
CA MET A 359 13.11 -2.96 24.31
C MET A 359 14.24 -1.92 24.22
N ASP A 360 13.90 -0.63 24.31
CA ASP A 360 14.86 0.48 24.37
C ASP A 360 14.56 1.46 25.52
N ARG A 361 15.58 2.22 25.93
CA ARG A 361 15.48 3.17 27.05
C ARG A 361 14.53 4.33 26.75
N GLY A 362 14.58 4.91 25.56
CA GLY A 362 13.72 6.03 25.18
C GLY A 362 12.23 5.67 25.22
N THR A 363 11.86 4.47 24.73
CA THR A 363 10.47 3.99 24.89
C THR A 363 10.12 3.71 26.35
N THR A 364 11.05 3.13 27.13
CA THR A 364 10.86 2.90 28.57
C THR A 364 10.63 4.21 29.33
N ASP A 365 11.41 5.25 29.03
CA ASP A 365 11.29 6.58 29.62
C ASP A 365 9.93 7.21 29.26
N ILE A 366 9.49 7.12 28.00
CA ILE A 366 8.16 7.60 27.55
C ILE A 366 7.02 6.90 28.32
N LEU A 367 7.11 5.58 28.54
CA LEU A 367 6.11 4.83 29.31
C LEU A 367 6.14 5.19 30.81
N ASN A 368 7.29 5.55 31.35
CA ASN A 368 7.45 6.07 32.72
C ASN A 368 7.02 7.53 32.88
N PHE A 369 7.05 8.36 31.83
CA PHE A 369 6.47 9.71 31.84
C PHE A 369 4.99 9.75 31.46
N SER A 370 4.40 8.61 31.08
CA SER A 370 2.99 8.52 30.71
C SER A 370 2.07 8.68 31.92
N LYS A 371 0.92 9.34 31.71
CA LYS A 371 -0.04 9.64 32.79
C LYS A 371 -0.56 8.36 33.44
N PRO A 372 -0.79 8.32 34.77
CA PRO A 372 -1.52 7.23 35.42
C PRO A 372 -2.86 6.97 34.72
N SER A 373 -3.28 5.70 34.65
CA SER A 373 -4.44 5.20 33.88
C SER A 373 -4.40 5.38 32.35
N SER A 374 -3.22 5.66 31.78
CA SER A 374 -2.97 5.48 30.35
C SER A 374 -2.43 4.06 30.05
N CYS A 375 -1.81 3.86 28.89
CA CYS A 375 -1.04 2.63 28.61
C CYS A 375 0.27 2.52 29.42
N GLY A 376 0.66 3.55 30.18
CA GLY A 376 1.84 3.57 31.04
C GLY A 376 1.54 4.06 32.47
N GLY A 377 2.59 4.11 33.29
CA GLY A 377 2.52 4.45 34.71
C GLY A 377 3.92 4.67 35.30
N PRO A 378 4.11 5.68 36.16
CA PRO A 378 5.45 6.19 36.45
C PRO A 378 6.30 5.28 37.33
N GLY A 379 7.53 5.00 36.86
CA GLY A 379 8.55 4.23 37.58
C GLY A 379 8.34 2.71 37.58
N ILE A 380 7.38 2.21 36.81
CA ILE A 380 7.02 0.77 36.76
C ILE A 380 7.69 0.07 35.57
N TRP A 381 8.09 0.82 34.52
CA TRP A 381 8.64 0.25 33.30
C TRP A 381 10.16 0.11 33.37
N SER A 382 10.65 -1.08 33.02
CA SER A 382 12.06 -1.40 32.76
C SER A 382 12.22 -1.89 31.33
N VAL A 383 13.39 -1.64 30.73
CA VAL A 383 13.80 -2.31 29.48
C VAL A 383 13.82 -3.82 29.72
N ASP A 384 13.21 -4.59 28.82
CA ASP A 384 13.28 -6.04 28.83
C ASP A 384 14.72 -6.52 28.54
N PRO A 385 15.38 -7.28 29.44
CA PRO A 385 16.74 -7.75 29.20
C PRO A 385 16.75 -8.80 28.10
N ALA A 386 17.12 -8.39 26.88
CA ALA A 386 17.07 -9.23 25.69
C ALA A 386 17.97 -10.48 25.78
N ASP A 387 17.40 -11.62 25.35
CA ASP A 387 18.08 -12.89 25.02
C ASP A 387 19.02 -12.73 23.79
#